data_AF-A0AAW0F5F1-F1
#
_entry.id   AF-A0AAW0F5F1-F1
#
_cell.length_a   1.000
_cell.length_b   1.000
_cell.length_c   1.000
_cell.angle_alpha   90.00
_cell.angle_beta   90.00
_cell.angle_gamma   90.00
#
_symmetry.space_group_name_H-M   'P 1'
#
loop_
_entity.id
_entity.type
_entity.pdbx_description
1 polymer ?
#
loop_
_entity_poly.entity_id
_entity_poly.type
_entity_poly.pdbx_seq_one_letter_code
_entity_poly.pdbx_strand_id
1 'polypeptide(L)'
;MPASKTFSQSEREKLRRDRDILPPLSEGPFGPFPKGWNPQGRDAAKATVSTSVTVAAAKSKATAAGPPASVAAPPAPQADIVIGHTGIGGMTVSTFKGTGGADTSLSNGRFGDPAGPGAAGAYLKQRIPPTDFRHHYERGDLPLSIQHGAKRTLLWKVDVSKLDYHHYLPIFLDGLRELEEPFSFVAYQGSMDLLEGGGAKILPTVPQLIMPLKTALNTRHPDVLRKVFRVIQKLIVSSDHVGEALVPYYRQLLPVFNMFKNRTKSMGDRMDYGQRNSQDLSGLINDTLYLLERYGGPDAYINIKYMVPTYESCV
;
A
#
# COMPACT_ATOMS: atom_id res chain seq x y z
N MET A 1 -8.77 35.20 -10.03
CA MET A 1 -9.47 33.91 -10.07
C MET A 1 -8.44 32.79 -10.05
N PRO A 2 -8.32 31.97 -8.99
CA PRO A 2 -7.43 30.82 -8.99
C PRO A 2 -8.01 29.72 -9.90
N ALA A 3 -7.22 29.22 -10.85
CA ALA A 3 -7.67 28.17 -11.76
C ALA A 3 -7.88 26.85 -11.01
N SER A 4 -9.12 26.37 -10.96
CA SER A 4 -9.44 25.05 -10.41
C SER A 4 -8.80 23.97 -11.27
N LYS A 5 -7.83 23.23 -10.73
CA LYS A 5 -7.24 22.06 -11.39
C LYS A 5 -8.32 20.99 -11.57
N THR A 6 -8.91 20.90 -12.76
CA THR A 6 -9.89 19.87 -13.10
C THR A 6 -9.19 18.52 -13.29
N PHE A 7 -9.10 17.74 -12.21
CA PHE A 7 -8.61 16.36 -12.26
C PHE A 7 -9.32 15.54 -13.34
N SER A 8 -8.54 14.75 -14.09
CA SER A 8 -9.03 13.77 -15.07
C SER A 8 -9.98 12.76 -14.42
N GLN A 9 -10.88 12.15 -15.21
CA GLN A 9 -11.75 11.08 -14.70
C GLN A 9 -10.95 9.91 -14.12
N SER A 10 -9.83 9.53 -14.75
CA SER A 10 -8.95 8.47 -14.25
C SER A 10 -8.22 8.86 -12.95
N GLU A 11 -7.85 10.12 -12.79
CA GLU A 11 -7.27 10.65 -11.55
C GLU A 11 -8.32 10.69 -10.43
N ARG A 12 -9.55 11.13 -10.72
CA ARG A 12 -10.67 11.12 -9.78
C ARG A 12 -11.00 9.71 -9.31
N GLU A 13 -10.93 8.71 -10.19
CA GLU A 13 -11.17 7.31 -9.85
C GLU A 13 -9.99 6.67 -9.10
N LYS A 14 -8.74 7.05 -9.40
CA LYS A 14 -7.56 6.70 -8.59
C LYS A 14 -7.68 7.30 -7.19
N LEU A 15 -8.00 8.58 -7.08
CA LEU A 15 -8.21 9.29 -5.81
C LEU A 15 -9.37 8.70 -4.99
N ARG A 16 -10.47 8.28 -5.63
CA ARG A 16 -11.57 7.58 -4.95
C ARG A 16 -11.13 6.25 -4.34
N ARG A 17 -10.29 5.48 -5.04
CA ARG A 17 -9.71 4.22 -4.52
C ARG A 17 -8.67 4.47 -3.43
N ASP A 18 -7.88 5.52 -3.58
CA ASP A 18 -6.78 5.85 -2.66
C ASP A 18 -7.26 6.58 -1.39
N ARG A 19 -8.45 7.20 -1.39
CA ARG A 19 -9.03 7.92 -0.23
C ARG A 19 -9.05 7.11 1.05
N ASP A 20 -9.43 5.83 0.96
CA ASP A 20 -9.56 4.96 2.13
C ASP A 20 -8.19 4.40 2.61
N ILE A 21 -7.13 4.67 1.83
CA ILE A 21 -5.74 4.25 2.05
C ILE A 21 -4.88 5.42 2.57
N LEU A 22 -5.19 6.67 2.19
CA LEU A 22 -4.51 7.87 2.66
C LEU A 22 -4.59 8.02 4.19
N PRO A 23 -3.62 8.72 4.82
CA PRO A 23 -3.80 9.16 6.20
C PRO A 23 -5.07 10.03 6.28
N PRO A 24 -5.81 9.99 7.40
CA PRO A 24 -7.00 10.81 7.54
C PRO A 24 -6.63 12.28 7.33
N LEU A 25 -7.40 12.97 6.50
CA LEU A 25 -7.29 14.42 6.38
C LEU A 25 -7.44 15.02 7.78
N SER A 26 -6.71 16.10 8.07
CA SER A 26 -7.01 16.97 9.21
C SER A 26 -8.34 17.67 8.92
N GLU A 27 -9.43 16.93 9.11
CA GLU A 27 -10.78 17.45 9.01
C GLU A 27 -10.96 18.57 10.02
N GLY A 28 -11.81 19.56 9.68
CA GLY A 28 -12.19 20.60 10.61
C GLY A 28 -12.81 20.03 11.89
N PRO A 29 -13.06 20.87 12.92
CA PRO A 29 -13.36 20.45 14.30
C PRO A 29 -14.62 19.57 14.51
N PHE A 30 -15.30 19.16 13.44
CA PHE A 30 -16.48 18.28 13.44
C PHE A 30 -16.19 16.84 13.00
N GLY A 31 -15.01 16.56 12.42
CA GLY A 31 -14.62 15.22 11.97
C GLY A 31 -15.47 14.65 10.82
N PRO A 32 -15.21 13.38 10.43
CA PRO A 32 -15.86 12.75 9.28
C PRO A 32 -17.37 12.67 9.44
N PHE A 33 -18.10 13.21 8.46
CA PHE A 33 -19.55 13.12 8.39
C PHE A 33 -20.03 11.65 8.51
N PRO A 34 -21.12 11.38 9.24
CA PRO A 34 -21.61 10.02 9.46
C PRO A 34 -21.83 9.23 8.16
N LYS A 35 -21.50 7.93 8.18
CA LYS A 35 -21.77 7.01 7.07
C LYS A 35 -23.28 7.00 6.77
N GLY A 36 -23.68 7.61 5.66
CA GLY A 36 -25.08 7.81 5.27
C GLY A 36 -25.44 9.27 4.96
N TRP A 37 -24.58 10.24 5.29
CA TRP A 37 -24.81 11.65 4.97
C TRP A 37 -24.77 11.91 3.45
N ASN A 38 -25.93 12.12 2.82
CA ASN A 38 -26.04 12.49 1.42
C ASN A 38 -26.26 14.00 1.26
N PRO A 39 -25.29 14.78 0.72
CA PRO A 39 -25.47 16.21 0.47
C PRO A 39 -26.39 16.54 -0.70
N GLN A 40 -26.81 15.57 -1.52
CA GLN A 40 -27.58 15.78 -2.75
C GLN A 40 -29.01 16.32 -2.54
N GLY A 41 -29.45 16.51 -1.30
CA GLY A 41 -30.81 16.97 -0.96
C GLY A 41 -31.06 18.48 -1.00
N ARG A 42 -30.04 19.34 -1.20
CA ARG A 42 -30.22 20.81 -1.11
C ARG A 42 -30.41 21.55 -2.44
N ASP A 43 -29.82 21.08 -3.55
CA ASP A 43 -29.72 21.86 -4.79
C ASP A 43 -30.48 21.24 -5.99
N ALA A 44 -31.39 20.29 -5.75
CA ALA A 44 -32.24 19.71 -6.80
C ALA A 44 -33.54 20.52 -6.98
N ALA A 45 -33.68 21.19 -8.12
CA ALA A 45 -34.88 21.94 -8.48
C ALA A 45 -36.12 21.03 -8.54
N LYS A 46 -37.21 21.42 -7.87
CA LYS A 46 -38.51 20.73 -7.96
C LYS A 46 -39.18 21.03 -9.29
N ALA A 47 -39.60 19.99 -10.00
CA ALA A 47 -40.64 20.07 -11.02
C ALA A 47 -41.68 18.97 -10.75
N THR A 48 -42.92 19.38 -10.51
CA THR A 48 -44.06 18.48 -10.34
C THR A 48 -44.89 18.52 -11.62
N VAL A 49 -45.11 17.37 -12.25
CA VAL A 49 -46.26 17.17 -13.14
C VAL A 49 -46.87 15.81 -12.82
N SER A 50 -48.17 15.82 -12.57
CA SER A 50 -49.00 14.66 -12.34
C SER A 50 -50.08 14.63 -13.41
N THR A 51 -50.24 13.49 -14.09
CA THR A 51 -51.46 13.18 -14.86
C THR A 51 -51.82 11.71 -14.69
N SER A 52 -53.10 11.49 -14.45
CA SER A 52 -53.89 10.25 -14.50
C SER A 52 -53.55 9.34 -15.71
N VAL A 53 -53.83 8.03 -15.71
CA VAL A 53 -55.18 7.42 -15.59
C VAL A 53 -55.18 6.03 -14.95
N THR A 54 -56.23 5.75 -14.19
CA THR A 54 -56.62 4.44 -13.65
C THR A 54 -57.35 3.58 -14.68
N VAL A 55 -57.02 2.28 -14.76
CA VAL A 55 -58.02 1.22 -15.01
C VAL A 55 -57.65 0.01 -14.14
N ALA A 56 -58.62 -0.48 -13.37
CA ALA A 56 -58.52 -1.77 -12.67
C ALA A 56 -59.49 -2.76 -13.31
N ALA A 57 -59.09 -4.02 -13.42
CA ALA A 57 -59.97 -5.16 -13.71
C ALA A 57 -59.45 -6.40 -12.97
N ALA A 58 -60.35 -7.31 -12.55
CA ALA A 58 -60.09 -8.29 -11.49
C ALA A 58 -60.71 -9.68 -11.75
N LYS A 59 -60.38 -10.65 -10.88
CA LYS A 59 -60.89 -12.06 -10.78
C LYS A 59 -60.33 -13.01 -11.86
N SER A 60 -60.26 -14.35 -11.72
CA SER A 60 -60.90 -15.38 -10.86
C SER A 60 -60.07 -16.70 -10.84
N LYS A 61 -60.22 -17.74 -9.97
CA LYS A 61 -60.87 -17.97 -8.64
C LYS A 61 -60.64 -19.44 -8.18
N ALA A 62 -60.04 -19.67 -6.99
CA ALA A 62 -60.11 -20.92 -6.18
C ALA A 62 -59.48 -22.22 -6.80
N THR A 63 -59.31 -23.37 -6.12
CA THR A 63 -59.98 -23.94 -4.92
C THR A 63 -59.15 -25.06 -4.22
N ALA A 64 -59.31 -25.23 -2.88
CA ALA A 64 -59.33 -26.48 -2.05
C ALA A 64 -58.34 -27.66 -2.28
N ALA A 65 -57.94 -28.50 -1.32
CA ALA A 65 -58.05 -28.61 0.16
C ALA A 65 -57.04 -29.68 0.68
N GLY A 66 -57.01 -29.99 1.98
CA GLY A 66 -56.33 -31.15 2.58
C GLY A 66 -56.86 -31.43 4.00
N PRO A 67 -56.24 -32.28 4.84
CA PRO A 67 -55.25 -33.37 4.64
C PRO A 67 -55.87 -34.75 5.07
N PRO A 68 -55.18 -35.84 5.52
CA PRO A 68 -54.31 -35.89 6.72
C PRO A 68 -53.08 -36.85 6.74
N ALA A 69 -52.15 -36.55 7.65
CA ALA A 69 -51.25 -37.42 8.44
C ALA A 69 -50.61 -38.72 7.88
N SER A 70 -49.27 -38.77 7.90
CA SER A 70 -48.50 -40.02 8.03
C SER A 70 -47.28 -39.88 8.96
N VAL A 71 -47.17 -40.84 9.88
CA VAL A 71 -46.23 -41.06 11.00
C VAL A 71 -44.75 -40.71 10.75
N ALA A 72 -44.08 -40.22 11.79
CA ALA A 72 -42.65 -39.88 11.80
C ALA A 72 -41.72 -41.10 11.83
N ALA A 73 -40.60 -41.03 11.10
CA ALA A 73 -39.47 -41.95 11.20
C ALA A 73 -38.36 -41.37 12.11
N PRO A 74 -37.65 -42.19 12.90
CA PRO A 74 -36.57 -41.71 13.77
C PRO A 74 -35.32 -41.30 12.96
N PRO A 75 -34.61 -40.24 13.33
CA PRO A 75 -33.33 -39.89 12.70
C PRO A 75 -32.26 -40.93 13.08
N ALA A 76 -31.45 -41.34 12.10
CA ALA A 76 -30.30 -42.19 12.34
C ALA A 76 -29.25 -41.46 13.22
N PRO A 77 -28.49 -42.18 14.07
CA PRO A 77 -27.49 -41.56 14.93
C PRO A 77 -26.41 -40.87 14.09
N GLN A 78 -26.25 -39.57 14.30
CA GLN A 78 -25.11 -38.82 13.77
C GLN A 78 -23.86 -39.30 14.50
N ALA A 79 -23.02 -40.08 13.82
CA ALA A 79 -21.68 -40.35 14.29
C ALA A 79 -20.83 -39.11 14.03
N ASP A 80 -20.35 -38.46 15.10
CA ASP A 80 -19.36 -37.38 15.02
C ASP A 80 -18.03 -37.93 14.53
N ILE A 81 -17.88 -37.99 13.20
CA ILE A 81 -16.62 -38.33 12.55
C ILE A 81 -15.70 -37.11 12.70
N VAL A 82 -14.75 -37.20 13.63
CA VAL A 82 -13.65 -36.24 13.74
C VAL A 82 -12.83 -36.30 12.45
N ILE A 83 -13.08 -35.39 11.51
CA ILE A 83 -12.30 -35.27 10.28
C ILE A 83 -10.91 -34.73 10.64
N GLY A 84 -9.96 -35.65 10.79
CA GLY A 84 -8.57 -35.29 11.05
C GLY A 84 -8.01 -34.41 9.92
N HIS A 85 -7.52 -33.22 10.27
CA HIS A 85 -6.75 -32.36 9.37
C HIS A 85 -5.36 -32.94 9.11
N THR A 86 -5.29 -34.03 8.36
CA THR A 86 -4.04 -34.57 7.78
C THR A 86 -4.13 -34.47 6.26
N GLY A 87 -3.58 -33.38 5.72
CA GLY A 87 -3.53 -33.16 4.28
C GLY A 87 -2.74 -34.27 3.59
N ILE A 88 -3.42 -35.00 2.69
CA ILE A 88 -2.79 -36.09 1.94
C ILE A 88 -2.01 -35.50 0.77
N GLY A 89 -0.72 -35.25 0.97
CA GLY A 89 0.16 -34.83 -0.10
C GLY A 89 0.24 -35.87 -1.22
N GLY A 90 0.03 -35.44 -2.47
CA GLY A 90 0.50 -36.18 -3.65
C GLY A 90 -0.51 -37.03 -4.44
N MET A 91 -1.80 -37.07 -4.09
CA MET A 91 -2.78 -37.76 -4.96
C MET A 91 -3.20 -36.89 -6.15
N THR A 92 -2.90 -37.35 -7.37
CA THR A 92 -3.36 -36.72 -8.62
C THR A 92 -4.81 -37.05 -8.93
N VAL A 93 -5.52 -36.13 -9.60
CA VAL A 93 -6.95 -36.24 -9.97
C VAL A 93 -7.26 -37.52 -10.78
N SER A 94 -6.27 -38.08 -11.49
CA SER A 94 -6.39 -39.30 -12.28
C SER A 94 -6.88 -40.53 -11.49
N THR A 95 -6.64 -40.59 -10.18
CA THR A 95 -6.94 -41.76 -9.34
C THR A 95 -8.44 -41.97 -9.07
N PHE A 96 -9.28 -40.94 -9.32
CA PHE A 96 -10.72 -40.98 -9.04
C PHE A 96 -11.62 -41.10 -10.29
N LYS A 97 -11.02 -41.38 -11.46
CA LYS A 97 -11.77 -41.47 -12.72
C LYS A 97 -12.57 -42.79 -12.80
N GLY A 98 -13.86 -42.73 -12.47
CA GLY A 98 -14.83 -43.82 -12.67
C GLY A 98 -15.73 -44.14 -11.47
N THR A 99 -15.46 -43.59 -10.29
CA THR A 99 -16.18 -43.94 -9.04
C THR A 99 -17.23 -42.91 -8.59
N GLY A 100 -17.58 -41.92 -9.42
CA GLY A 100 -18.44 -40.80 -9.01
C GLY A 100 -17.78 -39.87 -7.98
N GLY A 101 -16.49 -40.06 -7.68
CA GLY A 101 -15.74 -39.31 -6.67
C GLY A 101 -15.52 -37.83 -6.97
N ALA A 102 -15.86 -37.36 -8.18
CA ALA A 102 -15.73 -35.96 -8.57
C ALA A 102 -16.61 -35.04 -7.70
N ASP A 103 -17.89 -35.38 -7.51
CA ASP A 103 -18.81 -34.53 -6.75
C ASP A 103 -18.60 -34.64 -5.23
N THR A 104 -18.21 -35.82 -4.73
CA THR A 104 -17.97 -36.06 -3.30
C THR A 104 -16.58 -35.64 -2.80
N SER A 105 -15.61 -35.44 -3.70
CA SER A 105 -14.30 -34.89 -3.32
C SER A 105 -14.34 -33.38 -3.07
N LEU A 106 -15.30 -32.67 -3.68
CA LEU A 106 -15.55 -31.24 -3.49
C LEU A 106 -16.30 -30.94 -2.19
N SER A 107 -17.18 -31.83 -1.71
CA SER A 107 -17.93 -31.62 -0.46
C SER A 107 -17.13 -31.94 0.81
N ASN A 108 -16.19 -32.89 0.73
CA ASN A 108 -15.60 -33.51 1.92
C ASN A 108 -14.20 -32.95 2.29
N GLY A 109 -13.82 -31.79 1.76
CA GLY A 109 -12.56 -31.08 2.10
C GLY A 109 -11.27 -31.86 1.81
N ARG A 110 -11.33 -32.98 1.08
CA ARG A 110 -10.17 -33.84 0.75
C ARG A 110 -9.27 -33.23 -0.31
N PHE A 111 -9.86 -32.45 -1.20
CA PHE A 111 -9.17 -31.45 -1.99
C PHE A 111 -9.68 -30.08 -1.51
N GLY A 112 -8.80 -29.09 -1.44
CA GLY A 112 -9.18 -27.75 -0.97
C GLY A 112 -10.29 -27.13 -1.83
N ASP A 113 -10.98 -26.14 -1.26
CA ASP A 113 -12.12 -25.44 -1.87
C ASP A 113 -11.90 -25.20 -3.39
N PRO A 114 -12.83 -25.62 -4.28
CA PRO A 114 -12.70 -25.40 -5.73
C PRO A 114 -12.60 -23.92 -6.14
N ALA A 115 -12.97 -22.98 -5.28
CA ALA A 115 -12.68 -21.55 -5.47
C ALA A 115 -11.18 -21.20 -5.37
N GLY A 116 -10.36 -22.13 -4.89
CA GLY A 116 -8.95 -21.93 -4.57
C GLY A 116 -8.75 -21.17 -3.25
N PRO A 117 -7.49 -21.02 -2.78
CA PRO A 117 -7.21 -20.14 -1.65
C PRO A 117 -7.58 -18.69 -2.01
N GLY A 118 -8.29 -18.01 -1.11
CA GLY A 118 -8.68 -16.61 -1.29
C GLY A 118 -7.48 -15.68 -1.55
N ALA A 119 -7.71 -14.60 -2.29
CA ALA A 119 -6.66 -13.70 -2.73
C ALA A 119 -5.92 -13.03 -1.54
N ALA A 120 -4.69 -13.49 -1.26
CA ALA A 120 -3.89 -13.08 -0.10
C ALA A 120 -3.49 -11.59 -0.05
N GLY A 121 -3.82 -10.79 -1.06
CA GLY A 121 -3.68 -9.33 -1.03
C GLY A 121 -2.26 -8.79 -0.92
N ALA A 122 -1.22 -9.60 -1.12
CA ALA A 122 0.19 -9.22 -0.90
C ALA A 122 0.60 -7.91 -1.60
N TYR A 123 0.16 -7.70 -2.84
CA TYR A 123 0.45 -6.49 -3.63
C TYR A 123 -0.51 -5.31 -3.40
N LEU A 124 -1.53 -5.45 -2.55
CA LEU A 124 -2.47 -4.37 -2.29
C LEU A 124 -1.81 -3.26 -1.48
N LYS A 125 -2.08 -2.01 -1.88
CA LYS A 125 -1.71 -0.80 -1.12
C LYS A 125 -2.23 -0.94 0.32
N GLN A 126 -1.37 -0.70 1.30
CA GLN A 126 -1.72 -0.76 2.72
C GLN A 126 -2.15 0.63 3.20
N ARG A 127 -3.16 0.68 4.08
CA ARG A 127 -3.62 1.92 4.70
C ARG A 127 -2.45 2.59 5.42
N ILE A 128 -2.29 3.88 5.20
CA ILE A 128 -1.25 4.72 5.76
C ILE A 128 -1.80 5.26 7.10
N PRO A 129 -1.27 4.84 8.27
CA PRO A 129 -1.61 5.51 9.53
C PRO A 129 -1.21 7.00 9.51
N PRO A 130 -1.74 7.86 10.40
CA PRO A 130 -1.25 9.23 10.52
C PRO A 130 0.27 9.27 10.74
N THR A 131 0.92 10.34 10.27
CA THR A 131 2.35 10.56 10.44
C THR A 131 2.63 11.59 11.52
N ASP A 132 3.73 11.41 12.27
CA ASP A 132 4.16 12.41 13.24
C ASP A 132 4.61 13.69 12.51
N PHE A 133 5.13 13.54 11.29
CA PHE A 133 5.47 14.65 10.41
C PHE A 133 4.30 15.64 10.20
N ARG A 134 3.08 15.13 9.95
CA ARG A 134 1.90 15.99 9.76
C ARG A 134 1.63 16.84 10.99
N HIS A 135 1.68 16.23 12.18
CA HIS A 135 1.47 16.93 13.45
C HIS A 135 2.56 17.97 13.75
N HIS A 136 3.84 17.66 13.47
CA HIS A 136 4.94 18.64 13.63
C HIS A 136 4.87 19.79 12.62
N TYR A 137 4.40 19.54 11.39
CA TYR A 137 4.19 20.59 10.39
C TYR A 137 3.01 21.49 10.72
N GLU A 138 1.86 20.91 11.10
CA GLU A 138 0.65 21.67 11.49
C GLU A 138 0.85 22.49 12.77
N ARG A 139 1.68 22.01 13.71
CA ARG A 139 2.06 22.75 14.94
C ARG A 139 3.06 23.88 14.68
N GLY A 140 3.81 23.83 13.57
CA GLY A 140 4.80 24.84 13.19
C GLY A 140 6.19 24.67 13.81
N ASP A 141 6.48 23.53 14.43
CA ASP A 141 7.76 23.23 15.10
C ASP A 141 8.94 23.13 14.14
N LEU A 142 8.69 22.79 12.87
CA LEU A 142 9.75 22.54 11.88
C LEU A 142 10.41 23.88 11.48
N PRO A 143 11.75 24.02 11.58
CA PRO A 143 12.46 25.28 11.33
C PRO A 143 12.67 25.53 9.83
N LEU A 144 11.59 25.50 9.05
CA LEU A 144 11.59 25.71 7.60
C LEU A 144 10.44 26.59 7.12
N SER A 145 10.50 26.99 5.87
CA SER A 145 9.42 27.63 5.11
C SER A 145 9.47 27.15 3.65
N ILE A 146 8.33 27.08 2.98
CA ILE A 146 8.29 26.81 1.53
C ILE A 146 8.57 28.12 0.80
N GLN A 147 9.58 28.14 -0.07
CA GLN A 147 9.84 29.26 -0.97
C GLN A 147 9.15 29.00 -2.31
N HIS A 148 8.23 29.91 -2.66
CA HIS A 148 7.45 29.83 -3.89
C HIS A 148 8.15 30.61 -5.03
N GLY A 149 9.23 30.04 -5.56
CA GLY A 149 9.90 30.53 -6.77
C GLY A 149 9.44 29.81 -8.05
N ALA A 150 10.19 29.99 -9.15
CA ALA A 150 9.98 29.25 -10.41
C ALA A 150 10.14 27.72 -10.23
N LYS A 151 10.89 27.29 -9.22
CA LYS A 151 10.83 25.96 -8.62
C LYS A 151 10.46 26.14 -7.14
N ARG A 152 9.71 25.19 -6.57
CA ARG A 152 9.49 25.12 -5.12
C ARG A 152 10.77 24.63 -4.46
N THR A 153 11.26 25.35 -3.46
CA THR A 153 12.44 25.02 -2.64
C THR A 153 12.09 25.17 -1.16
N LEU A 154 12.88 24.55 -0.28
CA LEU A 154 12.78 24.79 1.16
C LEU A 154 13.78 25.86 1.58
N LEU A 155 13.30 26.84 2.33
CA LEU A 155 14.13 27.80 3.04
C LEU A 155 14.22 27.38 4.50
N TRP A 156 15.40 26.93 4.91
CA TRP A 156 15.67 26.57 6.29
C TRP A 156 15.87 27.85 7.13
N LYS A 157 15.18 27.94 8.28
CA LYS A 157 15.28 29.07 9.23
C LYS A 157 16.54 28.96 10.11
N VAL A 158 17.08 27.74 10.24
CA VAL A 158 18.27 27.40 11.00
C VAL A 158 19.18 26.57 10.09
N ASP A 159 20.49 26.81 10.14
CA ASP A 159 21.45 26.08 9.30
C ASP A 159 21.32 24.56 9.48
N VAL A 160 21.24 23.84 8.35
CA VAL A 160 21.10 22.38 8.29
C VAL A 160 22.22 21.64 9.05
N SER A 161 23.41 22.24 9.12
CA SER A 161 24.57 21.72 9.87
C SER A 161 24.45 21.89 11.39
N LYS A 162 23.61 22.82 11.88
CA LYS A 162 23.40 23.09 13.32
C LYS A 162 22.21 22.33 13.92
N LEU A 163 21.32 21.79 13.09
CA LEU A 163 20.20 20.96 13.54
C LEU A 163 20.65 19.70 14.32
N ASP A 164 19.77 19.22 15.20
CA ASP A 164 19.90 17.91 15.82
C ASP A 164 19.23 16.83 14.95
N TYR A 165 20.05 15.88 14.50
CA TYR A 165 19.62 14.85 13.58
C TYR A 165 18.80 13.76 14.27
N HIS A 166 18.98 13.55 15.59
CA HIS A 166 18.20 12.56 16.34
C HIS A 166 16.73 12.97 16.44
N HIS A 167 16.45 14.27 16.63
CA HIS A 167 15.08 14.76 16.63
C HIS A 167 14.50 14.88 15.21
N TYR A 168 15.15 15.63 14.31
CA TYR A 168 14.51 16.01 13.06
C TYR A 168 14.51 14.92 11.99
N LEU A 169 15.62 14.20 11.77
CA LEU A 169 15.72 13.28 10.63
C LEU A 169 14.68 12.14 10.66
N PRO A 170 14.40 11.46 11.80
CA PRO A 170 13.32 10.47 11.86
C PRO A 170 11.95 11.02 11.50
N ILE A 171 11.64 12.26 11.91
CA ILE A 171 10.36 12.94 11.62
C ILE A 171 10.20 13.16 10.10
N PHE A 172 11.25 13.64 9.42
CA PHE A 172 11.21 13.81 7.95
C PHE A 172 11.07 12.47 7.21
N LEU A 173 11.71 11.39 7.70
CA LEU A 173 11.59 10.06 7.10
C LEU A 173 10.20 9.43 7.29
N ASP A 174 9.53 9.62 8.43
CA ASP A 174 8.14 9.17 8.60
C ASP A 174 7.20 9.92 7.63
N GLY A 175 7.45 11.22 7.44
CA GLY A 175 6.75 12.06 6.48
C GLY A 175 6.84 11.61 5.01
N LEU A 176 7.78 10.73 4.63
CA LEU A 176 7.85 10.18 3.25
C LEU A 176 6.60 9.39 2.86
N ARG A 177 5.82 8.97 3.86
CA ARG A 177 4.54 8.27 3.70
C ARG A 177 3.41 9.19 3.27
N GLU A 178 3.55 10.51 3.45
CA GLU A 178 2.56 11.48 3.02
C GLU A 178 2.43 11.54 1.50
N LEU A 179 1.20 11.65 1.02
CA LEU A 179 0.85 11.77 -0.40
C LEU A 179 0.17 13.11 -0.73
N GLU A 180 -0.27 13.84 0.29
CA GLU A 180 -0.94 15.15 0.16
C GLU A 180 0.10 16.29 0.00
N GLU A 181 -0.15 17.24 -0.91
CA GLU A 181 0.59 18.51 -0.94
C GLU A 181 -0.02 19.48 0.09
N PRO A 182 0.78 20.21 0.89
CA PRO A 182 2.23 20.42 0.76
C PRO A 182 3.11 19.36 1.46
N PHE A 183 2.58 18.59 2.41
CA PHE A 183 3.35 17.71 3.31
C PHE A 183 4.34 16.80 2.56
N SER A 184 3.85 16.15 1.51
CA SER A 184 4.60 15.19 0.69
C SER A 184 5.79 15.80 -0.07
N PHE A 185 5.75 17.11 -0.34
CA PHE A 185 6.89 17.85 -0.91
C PHE A 185 7.90 18.22 0.19
N VAL A 186 7.42 18.74 1.32
CA VAL A 186 8.27 19.18 2.43
C VAL A 186 9.03 18.01 3.05
N ALA A 187 8.37 16.87 3.27
CA ALA A 187 9.01 15.67 3.81
C ALA A 187 10.11 15.14 2.89
N TYR A 188 9.84 15.05 1.58
CA TYR A 188 10.80 14.52 0.61
C TYR A 188 12.00 15.46 0.41
N GLN A 189 11.75 16.76 0.17
CA GLN A 189 12.84 17.73 -0.02
C GLN A 189 13.63 17.91 1.28
N GLY A 190 12.96 18.00 2.42
CA GLY A 190 13.61 18.14 3.72
C GLY A 190 14.50 16.94 4.06
N SER A 191 14.06 15.73 3.73
CA SER A 191 14.90 14.52 3.83
C SER A 191 16.16 14.60 2.96
N MET A 192 16.04 15.11 1.72
CA MET A 192 17.18 15.24 0.82
C MET A 192 18.18 16.31 1.30
N ASP A 193 17.69 17.48 1.72
CA ASP A 193 18.50 18.58 2.22
C ASP A 193 19.25 18.18 3.51
N LEU A 194 18.58 17.49 4.45
CA LEU A 194 19.20 16.98 5.68
C LEU A 194 20.29 15.95 5.38
N LEU A 195 20.04 15.00 4.47
CA LEU A 195 21.07 14.02 4.12
C LEU A 195 22.27 14.66 3.42
N GLU A 196 22.06 15.70 2.62
CA GLU A 196 23.14 16.46 1.97
C GLU A 196 23.97 17.30 2.97
N GLY A 197 23.33 17.91 3.98
CA GLY A 197 24.02 18.75 4.98
C GLY A 197 24.45 18.03 6.27
N GLY A 198 24.13 16.75 6.44
CA GLY A 198 24.32 16.04 7.71
C GLY A 198 25.69 15.40 7.94
N GLY A 199 26.30 14.85 6.87
CA GLY A 199 27.59 14.17 6.92
C GLY A 199 27.71 13.19 8.09
N ALA A 200 28.73 13.36 8.95
CA ALA A 200 29.00 12.50 10.10
C ALA A 200 27.86 12.42 11.15
N LYS A 201 26.91 13.38 11.18
CA LYS A 201 25.76 13.34 12.10
C LYS A 201 24.72 12.27 11.74
N ILE A 202 24.75 11.75 10.51
CA ILE A 202 23.76 10.79 10.01
C ILE A 202 24.00 9.40 10.64
N LEU A 203 25.27 8.96 10.69
CA LEU A 203 25.67 7.64 11.18
C LEU A 203 25.09 7.25 12.56
N PRO A 204 25.18 8.05 13.64
CA PRO A 204 24.60 7.70 14.94
C PRO A 204 23.07 7.60 14.94
N THR A 205 22.39 8.26 13.98
CA THR A 205 20.92 8.21 13.90
C THR A 205 20.37 6.98 13.18
N VAL A 206 21.20 6.25 12.42
CA VAL A 206 20.79 5.12 11.56
C VAL A 206 19.80 4.15 12.25
N PRO A 207 20.00 3.69 13.50
CA PRO A 207 19.05 2.79 14.17
C PRO A 207 17.63 3.36 14.31
N GLN A 208 17.50 4.68 14.49
CA GLN A 208 16.22 5.38 14.61
C GLN A 208 15.50 5.50 13.25
N LEU A 209 16.26 5.54 12.15
CA LEU A 209 15.74 5.67 10.79
C LEU A 209 15.08 4.38 10.26
N ILE A 210 15.47 3.22 10.80
CA ILE A 210 15.02 1.90 10.33
C ILE A 210 13.51 1.74 10.44
N MET A 211 12.91 2.17 11.55
CA MET A 211 11.48 2.01 11.79
C MET A 211 10.61 2.89 10.87
N PRO A 212 10.86 4.22 10.73
CA PRO A 212 10.23 5.05 9.71
C PRO A 212 10.37 4.46 8.29
N LEU A 213 11.59 4.09 7.87
CA LEU A 213 11.82 3.50 6.53
C LEU A 213 11.03 2.20 6.32
N LYS A 214 11.01 1.31 7.31
CA LYS A 214 10.24 0.06 7.28
C LYS A 214 8.74 0.31 7.17
N THR A 215 8.17 1.24 7.94
CA THR A 215 6.74 1.58 7.82
C THR A 215 6.42 2.19 6.46
N ALA A 216 7.34 3.02 5.91
CA ALA A 216 7.18 3.64 4.61
C ALA A 216 7.20 2.64 3.45
N LEU A 217 8.13 1.68 3.46
CA LEU A 217 8.17 0.57 2.50
C LEU A 217 6.91 -0.31 2.61
N ASN A 218 6.42 -0.55 3.83
CA ASN A 218 5.22 -1.37 4.06
C ASN A 218 3.90 -0.73 3.59
N THR A 219 3.87 0.55 3.22
CA THR A 219 2.68 1.16 2.56
C THR A 219 2.34 0.51 1.22
N ARG A 220 3.33 -0.11 0.54
CA ARG A 220 3.20 -0.72 -0.80
C ARG A 220 2.68 0.25 -1.87
N HIS A 221 2.78 1.55 -1.63
CA HIS A 221 2.31 2.59 -2.56
C HIS A 221 3.42 3.00 -3.52
N PRO A 222 3.27 2.88 -4.86
CA PRO A 222 4.37 3.12 -5.80
C PRO A 222 4.91 4.56 -5.75
N ASP A 223 4.07 5.54 -5.43
CA ASP A 223 4.50 6.95 -5.32
C ASP A 223 5.28 7.22 -4.01
N VAL A 224 5.07 6.42 -2.95
CA VAL A 224 5.86 6.46 -1.70
C VAL A 224 7.16 5.70 -1.88
N LEU A 225 7.10 4.46 -2.39
CA LEU A 225 8.26 3.60 -2.61
C LEU A 225 9.35 4.30 -3.43
N ARG A 226 8.98 5.01 -4.51
CA ARG A 226 9.94 5.76 -5.34
C ARG A 226 10.66 6.88 -4.59
N LYS A 227 9.96 7.55 -3.65
CA LYS A 227 10.57 8.56 -2.77
C LYS A 227 11.52 7.91 -1.76
N VAL A 228 11.04 6.86 -1.09
CA VAL A 228 11.81 6.12 -0.08
C VAL A 228 13.08 5.52 -0.68
N PHE A 229 13.02 4.87 -1.85
CA PHE A 229 14.22 4.32 -2.49
C PHE A 229 15.24 5.41 -2.84
N ARG A 230 14.82 6.56 -3.39
CA ARG A 230 15.75 7.69 -3.64
C ARG A 230 16.37 8.23 -2.35
N VAL A 231 15.59 8.33 -1.28
CA VAL A 231 16.12 8.76 0.03
C VAL A 231 17.11 7.74 0.59
N ILE A 232 16.86 6.43 0.44
CA ILE A 232 17.81 5.36 0.81
C ILE A 232 19.10 5.47 -0.02
N GLN A 233 19.01 5.70 -1.34
CA GLN A 233 20.18 5.90 -2.20
C GLN A 233 21.02 7.10 -1.74
N LYS A 234 20.37 8.26 -1.47
CA LYS A 234 21.07 9.44 -0.93
C LYS A 234 21.66 9.16 0.46
N LEU A 235 20.95 8.45 1.34
CA LEU A 235 21.40 8.09 2.69
C LEU A 235 22.71 7.30 2.65
N ILE A 236 22.81 6.28 1.79
CA ILE A 236 24.01 5.46 1.60
C ILE A 236 25.20 6.31 1.10
N VAL A 237 24.94 7.19 0.12
CA VAL A 237 25.99 8.00 -0.53
C VAL A 237 26.44 9.20 0.33
N SER A 238 25.70 9.58 1.37
CA SER A 238 25.97 10.80 2.16
C SER A 238 26.99 10.63 3.30
N SER A 239 27.41 9.39 3.63
CA SER A 239 28.43 9.15 4.67
C SER A 239 29.06 7.76 4.55
N ASP A 240 30.40 7.72 4.65
CA ASP A 240 31.24 6.60 4.23
C ASP A 240 31.00 5.25 4.96
N HIS A 241 30.39 5.27 6.15
CA HIS A 241 30.09 4.06 6.95
C HIS A 241 28.60 3.75 7.12
N VAL A 242 27.70 4.52 6.48
CA VAL A 242 26.25 4.30 6.62
C VAL A 242 25.80 3.02 5.92
N GLY A 243 26.43 2.62 4.81
CA GLY A 243 26.13 1.36 4.14
C GLY A 243 26.44 0.14 5.02
N GLU A 244 27.63 0.09 5.62
CA GLU A 244 28.05 -0.95 6.57
C GLU A 244 27.09 -1.03 7.78
N ALA A 245 26.72 0.13 8.35
CA ALA A 245 25.78 0.22 9.46
C ALA A 245 24.35 -0.22 9.12
N LEU A 246 23.97 -0.27 7.83
CA LEU A 246 22.65 -0.73 7.39
C LEU A 246 22.55 -2.26 7.24
N VAL A 247 23.66 -2.99 7.09
CA VAL A 247 23.68 -4.44 6.84
C VAL A 247 22.86 -5.26 7.85
N PRO A 248 22.94 -5.03 9.18
CA PRO A 248 22.13 -5.76 10.16
C PRO A 248 20.62 -5.58 9.98
N TYR A 249 20.20 -4.49 9.35
CA TYR A 249 18.80 -4.12 9.14
C TYR A 249 18.24 -4.56 7.78
N TYR A 250 19.05 -5.15 6.89
CA TYR A 250 18.61 -5.65 5.58
C TYR A 250 17.42 -6.61 5.69
N ARG A 251 17.39 -7.45 6.75
CA ARG A 251 16.27 -8.37 7.03
C ARG A 251 14.92 -7.67 7.24
N GLN A 252 14.92 -6.40 7.63
CA GLN A 252 13.71 -5.62 7.90
C GLN A 252 13.26 -4.79 6.70
N LEU A 253 14.18 -4.39 5.83
CA LEU A 253 13.93 -3.47 4.71
C LEU A 253 13.77 -4.20 3.37
N LEU A 254 14.63 -5.18 3.08
CA LEU A 254 14.70 -5.86 1.77
C LEU A 254 13.49 -6.76 1.37
N PRO A 255 12.63 -7.28 2.28
CA PRO A 255 11.46 -8.07 1.84
C PRO A 255 10.54 -7.35 0.85
N VAL A 256 10.41 -6.02 0.97
CA VAL A 256 9.61 -5.20 0.05
C VAL A 256 10.30 -5.03 -1.32
N PHE A 257 11.64 -5.01 -1.35
CA PHE A 257 12.41 -4.94 -2.59
C PHE A 257 12.15 -6.20 -3.42
N ASN A 258 12.25 -7.39 -2.82
CA ASN A 258 12.01 -8.66 -3.49
C ASN A 258 10.61 -8.72 -4.13
N MET A 259 9.59 -8.24 -3.41
CA MET A 259 8.20 -8.24 -3.90
C MET A 259 8.01 -7.36 -5.16
N PHE A 260 8.73 -6.23 -5.27
CA PHE A 260 8.55 -5.29 -6.37
C PHE A 260 9.63 -5.36 -7.47
N LYS A 261 10.76 -6.04 -7.24
CA LYS A 261 11.90 -6.17 -8.18
C LYS A 261 11.49 -6.60 -9.59
N ASN A 262 10.55 -7.54 -9.72
CA ASN A 262 10.13 -8.06 -11.02
C ASN A 262 8.95 -7.29 -11.66
N ARG A 263 8.49 -6.18 -11.08
CA ARG A 263 7.42 -5.34 -11.65
C ARG A 263 7.94 -4.34 -12.69
N THR A 264 8.68 -4.83 -13.67
CA THR A 264 9.16 -4.02 -14.80
C THR A 264 8.02 -3.72 -15.78
N LYS A 265 7.93 -2.49 -16.26
CA LYS A 265 6.93 -2.05 -17.24
C LYS A 265 7.31 -2.49 -18.67
N SER A 266 6.96 -3.71 -19.07
CA SER A 266 7.20 -4.16 -20.45
C SER A 266 6.39 -3.34 -21.47
N MET A 267 7.07 -2.70 -22.41
CA MET A 267 6.47 -1.89 -23.48
C MET A 267 6.48 -2.57 -24.86
N GLY A 268 7.06 -3.77 -24.97
CA GLY A 268 7.29 -4.43 -26.25
C GLY A 268 8.15 -3.56 -27.16
N ASP A 269 7.72 -3.37 -28.41
CA ASP A 269 8.37 -2.54 -29.43
C ASP A 269 8.13 -1.02 -29.25
N ARG A 270 7.44 -0.59 -28.18
CA ARG A 270 7.14 0.83 -27.93
C ARG A 270 8.23 1.49 -27.08
N MET A 271 8.66 2.68 -27.49
CA MET A 271 9.63 3.49 -26.75
C MET A 271 9.03 4.00 -25.41
N ASP A 272 9.79 3.92 -24.32
CA ASP A 272 9.39 4.50 -23.03
C ASP A 272 9.86 5.95 -22.88
N TYR A 273 8.94 6.89 -23.06
CA TYR A 273 9.19 8.32 -22.81
C TYR A 273 9.28 8.68 -21.31
N GLY A 274 9.03 7.72 -20.40
CA GLY A 274 9.10 7.91 -18.94
C GLY A 274 10.52 7.96 -18.36
N GLN A 275 11.53 7.56 -19.13
CA GLN A 275 12.93 7.39 -18.70
C GLN A 275 13.51 8.62 -18.00
N ARG A 276 13.30 9.84 -18.52
CA ARG A 276 13.86 11.09 -17.95
C ARG A 276 13.46 11.32 -16.48
N ASN A 277 12.31 10.80 -16.06
CA ASN A 277 11.82 10.95 -14.70
C ASN A 277 12.18 9.75 -13.79
N SER A 278 12.84 8.72 -14.32
CA SER A 278 13.12 7.42 -13.68
C SER A 278 11.92 6.92 -12.88
N GLN A 279 10.79 6.78 -13.59
CA GLN A 279 9.50 6.39 -13.01
C GLN A 279 9.37 4.88 -12.77
N ASP A 280 10.19 4.05 -13.41
CA ASP A 280 10.18 2.60 -13.23
C ASP A 280 10.69 2.22 -11.84
N LEU A 281 9.97 1.28 -11.20
CA LEU A 281 10.27 0.84 -9.84
C LEU A 281 11.34 -0.26 -9.83
N SER A 282 11.39 -1.09 -10.87
CA SER A 282 12.34 -2.20 -10.99
C SER A 282 13.78 -1.70 -11.14
N GLY A 283 14.02 -0.79 -12.09
CA GLY A 283 15.33 -0.14 -12.25
C GLY A 283 15.81 0.50 -10.94
N LEU A 284 14.95 1.32 -10.31
CA LEU A 284 15.29 2.00 -9.06
C LEU A 284 15.62 1.03 -7.91
N ILE A 285 14.93 -0.11 -7.83
CA ILE A 285 15.24 -1.18 -6.85
C ILE A 285 16.62 -1.78 -7.11
N ASN A 286 16.95 -2.09 -8.36
CA ASN A 286 18.26 -2.66 -8.71
C ASN A 286 19.39 -1.65 -8.44
N ASP A 287 19.21 -0.38 -8.81
CA ASP A 287 20.15 0.71 -8.51
C ASP A 287 20.39 0.85 -7.00
N THR A 288 19.33 0.72 -6.17
CA THR A 288 19.47 0.76 -4.71
C THR A 288 20.20 -0.47 -4.16
N LEU A 289 19.92 -1.68 -4.70
CA LEU A 289 20.61 -2.90 -4.26
C LEU A 289 22.11 -2.87 -4.61
N TYR A 290 22.46 -2.34 -5.79
CA TYR A 290 23.85 -2.10 -6.18
C TYR A 290 24.59 -1.17 -5.22
N LEU A 291 23.96 -0.05 -4.82
CA LEU A 291 24.55 0.86 -3.84
C LEU A 291 24.69 0.23 -2.44
N LEU A 292 23.73 -0.60 -2.02
CA LEU A 292 23.79 -1.36 -0.76
C LEU A 292 24.88 -2.44 -0.75
N GLU A 293 25.20 -3.02 -1.90
CA GLU A 293 26.33 -3.95 -2.06
C GLU A 293 27.65 -3.18 -2.04
N ARG A 294 27.79 -2.15 -2.88
CA ARG A 294 29.02 -1.37 -3.06
C ARG A 294 29.51 -0.64 -1.80
N TYR A 295 28.59 -0.15 -0.97
CA TYR A 295 28.91 0.60 0.26
C TYR A 295 28.65 -0.20 1.54
N GLY A 296 28.18 -1.45 1.44
CA GLY A 296 27.84 -2.28 2.60
C GLY A 296 29.00 -3.13 3.15
N GLY A 297 30.17 -3.10 2.52
CA GLY A 297 31.30 -3.94 2.90
C GLY A 297 31.16 -5.42 2.45
N PRO A 298 32.10 -6.30 2.85
CA PRO A 298 32.23 -7.65 2.29
C PRO A 298 31.02 -8.56 2.55
N ASP A 299 30.35 -8.41 3.69
CA ASP A 299 29.19 -9.25 4.08
C ASP A 299 27.86 -8.78 3.47
N ALA A 300 27.83 -7.66 2.74
CA ALA A 300 26.61 -7.09 2.20
C ALA A 300 25.92 -8.01 1.19
N TYR A 301 26.66 -8.55 0.22
CA TYR A 301 26.13 -9.43 -0.82
C TYR A 301 25.42 -10.65 -0.23
N ILE A 302 26.04 -11.31 0.76
CA ILE A 302 25.48 -12.50 1.41
C ILE A 302 24.14 -12.16 2.08
N ASN A 303 24.09 -11.06 2.83
CA ASN A 303 22.86 -10.60 3.50
C ASN A 303 21.76 -10.16 2.51
N ILE A 304 22.13 -9.53 1.39
CA ILE A 304 21.20 -9.18 0.31
C ILE A 304 20.65 -10.45 -0.34
N LYS A 305 21.51 -11.42 -0.70
CA LYS A 305 21.15 -12.67 -1.38
C LYS A 305 20.20 -13.54 -0.54
N TYR A 306 20.36 -13.55 0.79
CA TYR A 306 19.41 -14.21 1.70
C TYR A 306 18.00 -13.60 1.69
N MET A 307 17.85 -12.30 1.44
CA MET A 307 16.55 -11.60 1.42
C MET A 307 15.95 -11.47 0.01
N VAL A 308 16.81 -11.37 -1.01
CA VAL A 308 16.45 -11.24 -2.42
C VAL A 308 17.19 -12.33 -3.22
N PRO A 309 16.68 -13.57 -3.26
CA PRO A 309 17.37 -14.69 -3.91
C PRO A 309 17.66 -14.47 -5.40
N THR A 310 16.87 -13.61 -6.06
CA THR A 310 17.01 -13.24 -7.48
C THR A 310 17.99 -12.08 -7.73
N TYR A 311 18.66 -11.54 -6.70
CA TYR A 311 19.73 -10.57 -6.87
C TYR A 311 21.03 -11.26 -7.29
N GLU A 312 21.82 -10.63 -8.14
CA GLU A 312 23.12 -11.11 -8.61
C GLU A 312 24.14 -9.99 -8.42
N SER A 313 25.37 -10.33 -8.02
CA SER A 313 26.42 -9.34 -7.76
C SER A 313 26.68 -8.52 -9.02
N CYS A 314 26.82 -7.21 -8.84
CA CYS A 314 27.15 -6.25 -9.90
C CYS A 314 28.55 -5.63 -9.71
N VAL A 315 29.39 -6.29 -8.90
CA VAL A 315 30.79 -5.93 -8.56
C VAL A 315 31.71 -7.06 -8.94
#